data_AF-A0A3D1J241-F1
#
_entry.id   AF-A0A3D1J241-F1
#
_cell.length_a   1.000
_cell.length_b   1.000
_cell.length_c   1.000
_cell.angle_alpha   90.00
_cell.angle_beta   90.00
_cell.angle_gamma   90.00
#
_symmetry.space_group_name_H-M   'P 1'
#
loop_
_entity.id
_entity.type
_entity.pdbx_description
1 polymer ?
#
loop_
_entity_poly.entity_id
_entity_poly.type
_entity_poly.pdbx_seq_one_letter_code
_entity_poly.pdbx_strand_id
1 'polypeptide(L)'
;LIDEARTPLIISGQAENHTELYHKINAVPPLLTMQIGEETPDGKGKIEVPGDYTKDEKAHQVLLTEAGHEKAEQILTRMGLLPEGASLYDAANITLVHHLYAALRAHTLYFKDQQYVVHNDEVVIVDEF
;
A
#
# COMPACT_ATOMS: atom_id res chain seq x y z
N LEU A 1 -16.19 25.21 29.37
CA LEU A 1 -16.84 25.20 28.05
C LEU A 1 -15.88 25.45 26.88
N ILE A 2 -14.86 26.32 26.99
CA ILE A 2 -13.90 26.56 25.89
C ILE A 2 -12.70 25.58 25.88
N ASP A 3 -12.25 25.12 27.06
CA ASP A 3 -11.05 24.25 27.13
C ASP A 3 -11.32 22.76 26.89
N GLU A 4 -12.50 22.25 27.22
CA GLU A 4 -12.84 20.83 27.03
C GLU A 4 -13.09 20.45 25.55
N ALA A 5 -13.38 21.43 24.68
CA ALA A 5 -13.59 21.20 23.24
C ALA A 5 -12.27 21.00 22.44
N ARG A 6 -11.11 21.19 23.10
CA ARG A 6 -9.78 21.05 22.48
C ARG A 6 -9.11 19.71 22.76
N THR A 7 -9.67 18.91 23.67
CA THR A 7 -9.21 17.55 23.92
C THR A 7 -10.09 16.60 23.13
N PRO A 8 -9.58 15.91 22.09
CA PRO A 8 -10.38 14.94 21.36
C PRO A 8 -10.82 13.83 22.32
N LEU A 9 -12.11 13.47 22.28
CA LEU A 9 -12.63 12.33 23.03
C LEU A 9 -11.98 11.06 22.48
N ILE A 10 -11.11 10.43 23.28
CA ILE A 10 -10.47 9.17 22.90
C ILE A 10 -11.49 8.05 23.05
N ILE A 11 -12.03 7.57 21.94
CA ILE A 11 -12.80 6.33 21.88
C ILE A 11 -11.80 5.22 21.55
N SER A 12 -11.26 4.57 22.57
CA SER A 12 -10.47 3.35 22.38
C SER A 12 -11.41 2.17 22.13
N GLY A 13 -11.68 1.91 20.84
CA GLY A 13 -12.24 0.64 20.41
C GLY A 13 -11.20 -0.48 20.50
N GLN A 14 -11.66 -1.74 20.53
CA GLN A 14 -10.77 -2.87 20.28
C GLN A 14 -10.15 -2.69 18.89
N ALA A 15 -8.83 -2.87 18.77
CA ALA A 15 -8.22 -2.93 17.45
C ALA A 15 -8.87 -4.08 16.69
N GLU A 16 -9.49 -3.79 15.54
CA GLU A 16 -10.05 -4.83 14.70
C GLU A 16 -8.93 -5.80 14.32
N ASN A 17 -9.13 -7.10 14.60
CA ASN A 17 -8.14 -8.16 14.41
C ASN A 17 -7.92 -8.44 12.91
N HIS A 18 -7.20 -7.55 12.23
CA HIS A 18 -6.84 -7.67 10.81
C HIS A 18 -5.45 -8.30 10.61
N THR A 19 -4.81 -8.80 11.66
CA THR A 19 -3.43 -9.33 11.61
C THR A 19 -3.25 -10.40 10.53
N GLU A 20 -4.21 -11.31 10.39
CA GLU A 20 -4.16 -12.34 9.33
C GLU A 20 -4.24 -11.73 7.92
N LEU A 21 -5.09 -10.72 7.73
CA LEU A 21 -5.21 -10.01 6.45
C LEU A 21 -3.91 -9.30 6.08
N TYR A 22 -3.25 -8.64 7.05
CA TYR A 22 -1.94 -8.03 6.86
C TYR A 22 -0.89 -9.06 6.40
N HIS A 23 -0.82 -10.22 7.07
CA HIS A 23 0.13 -11.26 6.68
C HIS A 23 -0.13 -11.81 5.28
N LYS A 24 -1.41 -12.01 4.91
CA LYS A 24 -1.76 -12.48 3.56
C LYS A 24 -1.39 -11.43 2.51
N ILE A 25 -1.79 -10.17 2.71
CA ILE A 25 -1.54 -9.10 1.73
C ILE A 25 -0.04 -8.81 1.58
N ASN A 26 0.76 -8.97 2.63
CA ASN A 26 2.21 -8.80 2.56
C ASN A 26 2.90 -9.73 1.53
N ALA A 27 2.23 -10.82 1.10
CA ALA A 27 2.73 -11.70 0.04
C ALA A 27 2.48 -11.17 -1.38
N VAL A 28 1.65 -10.14 -1.55
CA VAL A 28 1.26 -9.60 -2.87
C VAL A 28 2.33 -8.71 -3.51
N PRO A 29 2.93 -7.72 -2.82
CA PRO A 29 3.90 -6.81 -3.44
C PRO A 29 5.05 -7.51 -4.20
N PRO A 30 5.67 -8.59 -3.68
CA PRO A 30 6.73 -9.31 -4.41
C PRO A 30 6.31 -9.96 -5.73
N LEU A 31 4.99 -10.14 -5.95
CA LEU A 31 4.43 -10.71 -7.17
C LEU A 31 4.15 -9.64 -8.24
N LEU A 32 4.24 -8.36 -7.88
CA LEU A 32 4.05 -7.21 -8.75
C LEU A 32 5.40 -6.66 -9.18
N THR A 33 5.45 -6.13 -10.39
CA THR A 33 6.65 -5.61 -11.04
C THR A 33 6.60 -4.10 -11.12
N MET A 34 7.72 -3.44 -10.85
CA MET A 34 7.81 -1.99 -10.98
C MET A 34 7.95 -1.60 -12.46
N GLN A 35 7.17 -0.62 -12.90
CA GLN A 35 7.36 0.00 -14.21
C GLN A 35 8.66 0.81 -14.22
N ILE A 36 9.42 0.71 -15.32
CA ILE A 36 10.61 1.52 -15.56
C ILE A 36 10.32 2.52 -16.67
N GLY A 37 10.59 3.78 -16.40
CA GLY A 37 10.18 4.90 -17.23
C GLY A 37 8.81 5.44 -16.83
N GLU A 38 8.57 6.69 -17.22
CA GLU A 38 7.38 7.45 -16.83
C GLU A 38 6.66 7.90 -18.10
N GLU A 39 5.32 7.80 -18.11
CA GLU A 39 4.51 8.49 -19.08
C GLU A 39 4.22 9.90 -18.55
N THR A 40 4.68 10.92 -19.25
CA THR A 40 4.48 12.30 -18.84
C THR A 40 3.31 12.92 -19.60
N PRO A 41 2.54 13.85 -18.99
CA PRO A 41 1.39 14.48 -19.66
C PRO A 41 1.75 15.22 -20.96
N ASP A 42 3.01 15.64 -21.13
CA ASP A 42 3.51 16.28 -22.33
C ASP A 42 3.94 15.29 -23.43
N GLY A 43 3.72 13.98 -23.22
CA GLY A 43 3.98 12.91 -24.20
C GLY A 43 5.46 12.64 -24.49
N LYS A 44 6.37 13.23 -23.70
CA LYS A 44 7.82 13.03 -23.82
C LYS A 44 8.33 11.86 -22.99
N GLY A 45 7.55 11.47 -21.99
CA GLY A 45 7.79 10.30 -21.18
C GLY A 45 7.78 9.04 -22.03
N LYS A 46 8.63 8.09 -21.66
CA LYS A 46 8.75 6.81 -22.34
C LYS A 46 8.76 5.72 -21.29
N ILE A 47 7.81 4.79 -21.42
CA ILE A 47 7.84 3.53 -20.69
C ILE A 47 8.92 2.65 -21.34
N GLU A 48 9.97 2.36 -20.58
CA GLU A 48 11.05 1.48 -21.03
C GLU A 48 10.70 0.02 -20.78
N VAL A 49 10.14 -0.27 -19.60
CA VAL A 49 9.68 -1.59 -19.19
C VAL A 49 8.29 -1.43 -18.57
N PRO A 50 7.23 -1.98 -19.17
CA PRO A 50 5.91 -2.02 -18.56
C PRO A 50 5.96 -2.75 -17.22
N GLY A 51 5.18 -2.27 -16.25
CA GLY A 51 5.07 -2.89 -14.93
C GLY A 51 3.68 -2.74 -14.35
N ASP A 52 3.50 -3.34 -13.19
CA ASP A 52 2.26 -3.40 -12.45
C ASP A 52 2.05 -2.15 -11.56
N TYR A 53 3.12 -1.44 -11.21
CA TYR A 53 3.01 -0.22 -10.42
C TYR A 53 4.11 0.80 -10.72
N THR A 54 3.84 2.06 -10.42
CA THR A 54 4.81 3.15 -10.40
C THR A 54 5.04 3.60 -8.96
N LYS A 55 6.20 4.23 -8.71
CA LYS A 55 6.50 4.89 -7.44
C LYS A 55 6.97 6.32 -7.69
N ASP A 56 6.54 7.21 -6.82
CA ASP A 56 7.06 8.57 -6.72
C ASP A 56 7.76 8.70 -5.37
N GLU A 57 9.09 8.73 -5.39
CA GLU A 57 9.91 8.86 -4.17
C GLU A 57 9.79 10.24 -3.53
N LYS A 58 9.50 11.29 -4.32
CA LYS A 58 9.36 12.66 -3.82
C LYS A 58 8.02 12.87 -3.14
N ALA A 59 6.94 12.39 -3.75
CA ALA A 59 5.61 12.40 -3.14
C ALA A 59 5.44 11.27 -2.11
N HIS A 60 6.37 10.32 -2.07
CA HIS A 60 6.33 9.12 -1.24
C HIS A 60 5.06 8.28 -1.49
N GLN A 61 4.75 8.08 -2.77
CA GLN A 61 3.53 7.41 -3.24
C GLN A 61 3.83 6.22 -4.15
N VAL A 62 2.90 5.29 -4.19
CA VAL A 62 2.86 4.18 -5.16
C VAL A 62 1.48 4.12 -5.78
N LEU A 63 1.43 3.84 -7.07
CA LEU A 63 0.20 3.76 -7.85
C LEU A 63 0.24 2.51 -8.70
N LEU A 64 -0.84 1.73 -8.71
CA LEU A 64 -0.98 0.62 -9.65
C LEU A 64 -1.16 1.18 -11.06
N THR A 65 -0.58 0.51 -12.05
CA THR A 65 -0.96 0.69 -13.46
C THR A 65 -2.26 -0.06 -13.72
N GLU A 66 -2.92 0.18 -14.86
CA GLU A 66 -4.10 -0.60 -15.26
C GLU A 66 -3.79 -2.10 -15.31
N ALA A 67 -2.64 -2.49 -15.88
CA ALA A 67 -2.19 -3.87 -15.93
C ALA A 67 -1.95 -4.45 -14.51
N GLY A 68 -1.37 -3.66 -13.62
CA GLY A 68 -1.17 -4.08 -12.24
C GLY A 68 -2.45 -4.19 -11.45
N HIS A 69 -3.48 -3.41 -11.79
CA HIS A 69 -4.80 -3.52 -11.21
C HIS A 69 -5.41 -4.89 -11.53
N GLU A 70 -5.46 -5.25 -12.82
CA GLU A 70 -5.95 -6.56 -13.26
C GLU A 70 -5.16 -7.71 -12.64
N LYS A 71 -3.83 -7.59 -12.58
CA LYS A 71 -2.98 -8.61 -11.98
C LYS A 71 -3.18 -8.73 -10.47
N ALA A 72 -3.34 -7.61 -9.77
CA ALA A 72 -3.62 -7.61 -8.34
C ALA A 72 -4.97 -8.28 -8.04
N GLU A 73 -6.02 -7.98 -8.81
CA GLU A 73 -7.32 -8.65 -8.71
C GLU A 73 -7.20 -10.16 -8.89
N GLN A 74 -6.45 -10.61 -9.91
CA GLN A 74 -6.20 -12.04 -10.14
C GLN A 74 -5.46 -12.70 -8.98
N ILE A 75 -4.42 -12.05 -8.44
CA ILE A 75 -3.66 -12.57 -7.30
C ILE A 75 -4.57 -12.68 -6.06
N LEU A 76 -5.30 -11.61 -5.75
CA LEU A 76 -6.17 -11.55 -4.57
C LEU A 76 -7.33 -12.55 -4.67
N THR A 77 -7.87 -12.76 -5.88
CA THR A 77 -8.88 -13.79 -6.14
C THR A 77 -8.33 -15.19 -5.91
N ARG A 78 -7.13 -15.50 -6.43
CA ARG A 78 -6.45 -16.80 -6.19
C ARG A 78 -6.14 -17.04 -4.73
N MET A 79 -5.89 -15.98 -3.96
CA MET A 79 -5.66 -16.04 -2.52
C MET A 79 -6.95 -16.13 -1.69
N GLY A 80 -8.12 -16.09 -2.35
CA GLY A 80 -9.44 -16.11 -1.70
C GLY A 80 -9.76 -14.82 -0.93
N LEU A 81 -9.06 -13.73 -1.21
CA LEU A 81 -9.26 -12.42 -0.58
C LEU A 81 -10.25 -11.54 -1.33
N LEU A 82 -10.38 -11.76 -2.64
CA LEU A 82 -11.33 -11.07 -3.51
C LEU A 82 -12.29 -12.11 -4.11
N PRO A 83 -13.61 -11.90 -4.06
CA PRO A 83 -14.56 -12.81 -4.73
C PRO A 83 -14.34 -12.83 -6.25
N GLU A 84 -14.59 -13.98 -6.89
CA GLU A 84 -14.50 -14.08 -8.35
C GLU A 84 -15.47 -13.10 -9.03
N GLY A 85 -14.92 -12.30 -9.96
CA GLY A 85 -15.68 -11.29 -10.70
C GLY A 85 -15.98 -10.00 -9.94
N ALA A 86 -15.54 -9.86 -8.69
CA ALA A 86 -15.57 -8.58 -7.98
C ALA A 86 -14.40 -7.69 -8.42
N SER A 87 -14.60 -6.37 -8.38
CA SER A 87 -13.53 -5.42 -8.66
C SER A 87 -12.88 -4.97 -7.36
N LEU A 88 -11.56 -4.75 -7.41
CA LEU A 88 -10.83 -4.14 -6.31
C LEU A 88 -11.35 -2.73 -6.01
N TYR A 89 -11.90 -2.01 -6.99
CA TYR A 89 -12.50 -0.68 -6.78
C TYR A 89 -13.91 -0.67 -6.18
N ASP A 90 -14.54 -1.84 -6.00
CA ASP A 90 -15.86 -1.90 -5.39
C ASP A 90 -15.81 -1.35 -3.95
N ALA A 91 -16.87 -0.62 -3.55
CA ALA A 91 -16.95 -0.01 -2.22
C ALA A 91 -16.81 -1.05 -1.08
N ALA A 92 -17.19 -2.30 -1.32
CA ALA A 92 -17.03 -3.41 -0.39
C ALA A 92 -15.56 -3.80 -0.13
N ASN A 93 -14.64 -3.43 -1.04
CA ASN A 93 -13.24 -3.83 -1.04
C ASN A 93 -12.28 -2.69 -0.65
N ILE A 94 -12.80 -1.53 -0.20
CA ILE A 94 -11.99 -0.36 0.18
C ILE A 94 -10.89 -0.71 1.19
N THR A 95 -11.22 -1.51 2.21
CA THR A 95 -10.24 -1.95 3.22
C THR A 95 -9.14 -2.81 2.58
N LEU A 96 -9.50 -3.73 1.68
CA LEU A 96 -8.55 -4.57 0.96
C LEU A 96 -7.60 -3.73 0.08
N VAL A 97 -8.13 -2.75 -0.65
CA VAL A 97 -7.35 -1.80 -1.46
C VAL A 97 -6.38 -1.01 -0.58
N HIS A 98 -6.85 -0.50 0.56
CA HIS A 98 -6.04 0.27 1.47
C HIS A 98 -4.84 -0.54 1.98
N HIS A 99 -5.08 -1.80 2.38
CA HIS A 99 -4.00 -2.68 2.82
C HIS A 99 -3.04 -3.05 1.68
N LEU A 100 -3.53 -3.27 0.45
CA LEU A 100 -2.67 -3.53 -0.70
C LEU A 100 -1.71 -2.36 -0.94
N TYR A 101 -2.21 -1.12 -0.97
CA TYR A 101 -1.37 0.06 -1.12
C TYR A 101 -0.42 0.26 0.06
N ALA A 102 -0.85 -0.01 1.30
CA ALA A 102 0.01 0.04 2.46
C ALA A 102 1.18 -0.96 2.35
N ALA A 103 0.90 -2.19 1.93
CA ALA A 103 1.92 -3.22 1.72
C ALA A 103 2.86 -2.85 0.56
N LEU A 104 2.34 -2.35 -0.57
CA LEU A 104 3.16 -1.88 -1.69
C LEU A 104 4.11 -0.76 -1.25
N ARG A 105 3.62 0.26 -0.53
CA ARG A 105 4.48 1.33 0.00
C ARG A 105 5.55 0.76 0.94
N ALA A 106 5.17 -0.11 1.88
CA ALA A 106 6.10 -0.71 2.83
C ALA A 106 7.25 -1.46 2.14
N HIS A 107 6.99 -2.15 1.02
CA HIS A 107 8.02 -2.91 0.29
C HIS A 107 8.90 -2.06 -0.61
N THR A 108 8.42 -0.89 -1.05
CA THR A 108 9.02 -0.15 -2.17
C THR A 108 9.56 1.23 -1.81
N LEU A 109 9.10 1.80 -0.70
CA LEU A 109 9.47 3.13 -0.23
C LEU A 109 10.07 3.13 1.19
N TYR A 110 9.80 2.11 2.00
CA TYR A 110 10.32 2.01 3.37
C TYR A 110 11.35 0.88 3.48
N PHE A 111 12.60 1.26 3.68
CA PHE A 111 13.73 0.37 3.78
C PHE A 111 14.24 0.30 5.22
N LYS A 112 14.52 -0.93 5.64
CA LYS A 112 15.18 -1.19 6.92
C LYS A 112 16.53 -0.47 6.96
N ASP A 113 16.88 0.05 8.12
CA ASP A 113 18.11 0.80 8.41
C ASP A 113 18.20 2.17 7.69
N GLN A 114 17.10 2.62 7.07
CA GLN A 114 16.94 3.97 6.52
C GLN A 114 15.77 4.67 7.21
N GLN A 115 14.54 4.24 6.92
CA GLN A 115 13.33 4.84 7.50
C GLN A 115 12.90 4.18 8.82
N TYR A 116 13.33 2.95 9.07
CA TYR A 116 13.01 2.25 10.32
C TYR A 116 14.09 1.22 10.67
N VAL A 117 14.17 0.88 11.95
CA VAL A 117 14.95 -0.24 12.46
C VAL A 117 14.04 -1.22 13.21
N VAL A 118 14.47 -2.47 13.30
CA VAL A 118 13.80 -3.49 14.13
C VAL A 118 14.74 -3.82 15.27
N HIS A 119 14.32 -3.51 16.50
CA HIS A 119 15.10 -3.74 17.72
C HIS A 119 14.21 -4.41 18.76
N ASN A 120 14.65 -5.56 19.31
CA ASN A 120 13.88 -6.36 20.27
C ASN A 120 12.44 -6.68 19.82
N ASP A 121 12.28 -7.05 18.54
CA ASP A 121 10.99 -7.31 17.89
C ASP A 121 10.02 -6.10 17.84
N GLU A 122 10.52 -4.90 18.11
CA GLU A 122 9.78 -3.64 17.97
C GLU A 122 10.29 -2.87 16.75
N VAL A 123 9.35 -2.26 16.02
CA VAL A 123 9.65 -1.37 14.90
C VAL A 123 9.82 0.05 15.44
N VAL A 124 10.99 0.64 15.24
CA VAL A 124 11.30 2.03 15.61
C VAL A 124 11.54 2.82 14.33
N ILE A 125 10.79 3.90 14.14
CA ILE A 125 10.93 4.81 13.00
C ILE A 125 12.18 5.67 13.22
N VAL A 126 13.00 5.79 12.19
CA VAL A 126 14.18 6.66 12.19
C VAL A 126 13.76 8.02 11.64
N ASP A 127 14.12 9.08 12.36
CA ASP A 127 13.83 10.45 11.94
C ASP A 127 14.98 11.02 11.09
N GLU A 128 14.65 11.74 10.03
CA GLU A 128 15.62 12.25 9.03
C GLU A 128 16.06 13.71 9.31
N PHE A 129 15.99 14.17 10.57
CA PHE A 129 16.38 15.53 10.97
C PHE A 129 17.88 15.86 10.84
#